data_AF-A0A935H5N6-F1
#
_entry.id   AF-A0A935H5N6-F1
#
_cell.length_a   1.000
_cell.length_b   1.000
_cell.length_c   1.000
_cell.angle_alpha   90.00
_cell.angle_beta   90.00
_cell.angle_gamma   90.00
#
_symmetry.space_group_name_H-M   'P 1'
#
loop_
_entity.id
_entity.type
_entity.pdbx_description
1 polymer ?
#
loop_
_entity_poly.entity_id
_entity_poly.type
_entity_poly.pdbx_seq_one_letter_code
_entity_poly.pdbx_strand_id
1 'polypeptide(L)'
;MTYAPVTRAQFGLPEKAFVFADFNQSFKIQPEIFAAWVRILKAVPNSVLWLASGHAIYLKNIRAEWVKAGLDSERLIIAPRVSVEQYLAQYQLVDLFLDVFHIPVALPPATHYGRAVRYCHLWVKQWFHVCLAVWYGRPGCQSC
;
A
#
# COMPACT_ATOMS: atom_id res chain seq x y z
N MET A 1 -21.18 -10.52 0.93
CA MET A 1 -21.23 -10.29 -0.52
C MET A 1 -19.90 -10.76 -1.11
N THR A 2 -19.92 -11.78 -1.96
CA THR A 2 -18.72 -12.25 -2.67
C THR A 2 -18.61 -11.50 -3.99
N TYR A 3 -17.62 -10.62 -4.11
CA TYR A 3 -17.32 -9.93 -5.36
C TYR A 3 -16.74 -10.92 -6.38
N ALA A 4 -16.84 -10.58 -7.67
CA ALA A 4 -16.19 -11.37 -8.72
C ALA A 4 -14.68 -11.48 -8.43
N PRO A 5 -14.07 -12.67 -8.60
CA PRO A 5 -12.66 -12.87 -8.31
C PRO A 5 -11.80 -12.00 -9.23
N VAL A 6 -10.86 -11.29 -8.63
CA VAL A 6 -9.85 -10.49 -9.34
C VAL A 6 -8.48 -11.14 -9.25
N THR A 7 -7.60 -10.89 -10.21
CA THR A 7 -6.25 -11.46 -10.25
C THR A 7 -5.18 -10.38 -10.33
N ARG A 8 -3.95 -10.73 -9.93
CA ARG A 8 -2.78 -9.83 -10.02
C ARG A 8 -2.49 -9.44 -11.47
N ALA A 9 -2.55 -10.41 -12.39
CA ALA A 9 -2.36 -10.20 -13.82
C ALA A 9 -3.30 -9.14 -14.42
N GLN A 10 -4.57 -9.07 -13.98
CA GLN A 10 -5.53 -8.06 -14.46
C GLN A 10 -5.10 -6.62 -14.19
N PHE A 11 -4.26 -6.41 -13.17
CA PHE A 11 -3.79 -5.09 -12.75
C PHE A 11 -2.30 -4.87 -12.97
N GLY A 12 -1.62 -5.77 -13.69
CA GLY A 12 -0.18 -5.70 -13.93
C GLY A 12 0.66 -5.91 -12.66
N LEU A 13 0.11 -6.54 -11.62
CA LEU A 13 0.83 -6.84 -10.39
C LEU A 13 1.70 -8.10 -10.57
N PRO A 14 2.96 -8.11 -10.11
CA PRO A 14 3.76 -9.32 -10.14
C PRO A 14 3.22 -10.38 -9.18
N GLU A 15 3.14 -11.64 -9.64
CA GLU A 15 2.57 -12.75 -8.87
C GLU A 15 3.30 -13.02 -7.55
N LYS A 16 4.61 -12.78 -7.50
CA LYS A 16 5.46 -13.10 -6.34
C LYS A 16 5.95 -11.87 -5.55
N ALA A 17 5.59 -10.65 -5.96
CA ALA A 17 6.02 -9.44 -5.24
C ALA A 17 5.10 -9.16 -4.05
N PHE A 18 5.63 -8.56 -3.00
CA PHE A 18 4.81 -8.01 -1.92
C PHE A 18 4.10 -6.74 -2.40
N VAL A 19 2.78 -6.66 -2.25
CA VAL A 19 1.96 -5.54 -2.73
C VAL A 19 1.66 -4.59 -1.59
N PHE A 20 2.36 -3.46 -1.55
CA PHE A 20 1.93 -2.29 -0.80
C PHE A 20 0.88 -1.53 -1.61
N ALA A 21 -0.17 -1.03 -0.97
CA ALA A 21 -1.16 -0.21 -1.67
C ALA A 21 -1.59 1.02 -0.86
N ASP A 22 -1.95 2.07 -1.58
CA ASP A 22 -2.73 3.19 -1.06
C ASP A 22 -3.70 3.66 -2.15
N PHE A 23 -5.00 3.59 -1.85
CA PHE A 23 -6.05 4.04 -2.75
C PHE A 23 -6.69 5.36 -2.30
N ASN A 24 -5.99 6.12 -1.45
CA ASN A 24 -6.47 7.42 -1.02
C ASN A 24 -6.40 8.45 -2.15
N GLN A 25 -7.11 9.56 -1.96
CA GLN A 25 -7.05 10.69 -2.88
C GLN A 25 -5.66 11.31 -2.88
N SER A 26 -5.15 11.66 -4.06
CA SER A 26 -3.77 12.10 -4.27
C SER A 26 -3.33 13.29 -3.41
N PHE A 27 -4.23 14.21 -3.05
CA PHE A 27 -3.89 15.35 -2.19
C PHE A 27 -3.54 14.95 -0.75
N LYS A 28 -3.88 13.73 -0.33
CA LYS A 28 -3.51 13.21 1.00
C LYS A 28 -2.04 12.74 1.06
N ILE A 29 -1.39 12.59 -0.10
CA ILE A 29 -0.02 12.10 -0.20
C ILE A 29 0.94 13.29 -0.08
N GLN A 30 1.38 13.55 1.15
CA GLN A 30 2.36 14.59 1.44
C GLN A 30 3.80 14.08 1.20
N PRO A 31 4.78 14.97 0.93
CA PRO A 31 6.16 14.58 0.67
C PRO A 31 6.78 13.68 1.74
N GLU A 32 6.45 13.90 3.01
CA GLU A 32 6.96 13.15 4.15
C GLU A 32 6.44 11.70 4.16
N ILE A 33 5.17 11.53 3.78
CA ILE A 33 4.54 10.21 3.65
C ILE A 33 5.16 9.47 2.47
N PHE A 34 5.30 10.14 1.32
CA PHE A 34 5.94 9.56 0.15
C PHE A 34 7.39 9.12 0.46
N ALA A 35 8.15 9.96 1.17
CA ALA A 35 9.50 9.63 1.61
C ALA A 35 9.54 8.40 2.54
N ALA A 36 8.54 8.23 3.41
CA ALA A 36 8.41 7.04 4.23
C ALA A 36 8.15 5.79 3.38
N TRP A 37 7.26 5.86 2.40
CA TRP A 37 6.99 4.76 1.47
C TRP A 37 8.25 4.40 0.67
N VAL A 38 8.99 5.37 0.15
CA VAL A 38 10.26 5.14 -0.55
C VAL A 38 11.25 4.37 0.34
N ARG A 39 11.39 4.73 1.62
CA ARG A 39 12.26 4.00 2.56
C ARG A 39 11.84 2.54 2.73
N ILE A 40 10.53 2.29 2.89
CA ILE A 40 9.98 0.94 3.01
C ILE A 40 10.28 0.12 1.74
N LEU A 41 9.99 0.69 0.57
CA LEU A 41 10.18 0.04 -0.72
C LEU A 41 11.67 -0.25 -1.01
N LYS A 42 12.59 0.60 -0.55
CA LYS A 42 14.03 0.31 -0.60
C LYS A 42 14.43 -0.85 0.31
N ALA A 43 13.81 -0.97 1.49
CA ALA A 43 14.09 -2.03 2.45
C ALA A 43 13.49 -3.39 2.05
N VAL A 44 12.49 -3.41 1.15
CA VAL A 44 11.83 -4.63 0.67
C VAL A 44 12.00 -4.74 -0.86
N PRO A 45 13.09 -5.34 -1.37
CA PRO A 45 13.41 -5.30 -2.81
C PRO A 45 12.35 -5.95 -3.71
N ASN A 46 11.77 -7.08 -3.31
CA ASN A 46 10.72 -7.78 -4.04
C ASN A 46 9.32 -7.27 -3.66
N SER A 47 9.08 -5.97 -3.84
CA SER A 47 7.79 -5.35 -3.55
C SER A 47 7.42 -4.24 -4.53
N VAL A 48 6.13 -3.97 -4.65
CA VAL A 48 5.57 -2.91 -5.49
C VAL A 48 4.71 -1.98 -4.64
N LEU A 49 4.59 -0.73 -5.08
CA LEU A 49 3.61 0.22 -4.56
C LEU A 49 2.50 0.41 -5.60
N TRP A 50 1.28 0.13 -5.18
CA TRP A 50 0.08 0.22 -6.01
C TRP A 50 -0.80 1.39 -5.57
N LEU A 51 -0.87 2.43 -6.40
CA LEU A 51 -1.59 3.67 -6.07
C LEU A 51 -2.85 3.85 -6.91
N ALA A 52 -3.87 4.48 -6.35
CA ALA A 52 -5.03 4.89 -7.13
C ALA A 52 -4.65 5.86 -8.27
N SER A 53 -5.30 5.70 -9.42
CA SER A 53 -5.19 6.68 -10.51
C SER A 53 -5.74 8.05 -10.09
N GLY A 54 -5.13 9.10 -10.62
CA GLY A 54 -5.47 10.48 -10.31
C GLY A 54 -5.29 11.40 -11.52
N HIS A 55 -5.27 12.71 -11.26
CA HIS A 55 -5.09 13.70 -12.32
C HIS A 55 -3.71 13.56 -13.01
N ALA A 56 -3.62 13.93 -14.29
CA ALA A 56 -2.41 13.75 -15.09
C ALA A 56 -1.16 14.41 -14.49
N ILE A 57 -1.33 15.59 -13.88
CA ILE A 57 -0.24 16.31 -13.18
C ILE A 57 0.27 15.50 -11.99
N TYR A 58 -0.63 14.92 -11.19
CA TYR A 58 -0.25 14.08 -10.07
C TYR A 58 0.53 12.85 -10.55
N LEU A 59 0.03 12.14 -11.57
CA LEU A 59 0.70 10.95 -12.11
C LEU A 59 2.07 11.27 -12.70
N LYS A 60 2.23 12.45 -13.34
CA LYS A 60 3.52 12.93 -13.82
C LYS A 60 4.49 13.17 -12.67
N ASN A 61 4.04 13.88 -11.64
CA ASN A 61 4.89 14.27 -10.51
C ASN A 61 5.31 13.05 -9.68
N ILE A 62 4.36 12.16 -9.33
CA ILE A 62 4.68 10.98 -8.51
C ILE A 62 5.69 10.06 -9.21
N ARG A 63 5.59 9.89 -10.54
CA ARG A 63 6.57 9.14 -11.33
C ARG A 63 7.93 9.80 -11.36
N ALA A 64 7.97 11.13 -11.50
CA ALA A 64 9.23 11.88 -11.46
C ALA A 64 9.92 11.75 -10.10
N GLU A 65 9.18 11.90 -8.99
CA GLU A 65 9.72 11.72 -7.65
C GLU A 65 10.14 10.27 -7.36
N TRP A 66 9.43 9.29 -7.91
CA TRP A 66 9.79 7.88 -7.83
C TRP A 66 11.15 7.59 -8.49
N VAL A 67 11.34 8.09 -9.71
CA VAL A 67 12.62 7.95 -10.44
C VAL A 67 13.74 8.69 -9.72
N LYS A 68 13.50 9.92 -9.25
CA LYS A 68 14.47 10.68 -8.44
C LYS A 68 14.88 9.95 -7.17
N ALA A 69 13.96 9.20 -6.57
CA ALA A 69 14.25 8.37 -5.40
C ALA A 69 15.11 7.14 -5.71
N GLY A 70 15.40 6.84 -6.99
CA GLY A 70 16.22 5.71 -7.41
C GLY A 70 15.51 4.37 -7.29
N LEU A 71 14.17 4.34 -7.36
CA LEU A 71 13.39 3.12 -7.43
C LEU A 71 13.09 2.78 -8.89
N ASP A 72 13.07 1.48 -9.20
CA ASP A 72 12.68 0.98 -10.51
C ASP A 72 11.25 1.41 -10.84
N SER A 73 11.04 1.96 -12.03
CA SER A 73 9.74 2.38 -12.54
C SER A 73 8.70 1.27 -12.54
N GLU A 74 9.11 0.00 -12.72
CA GLU A 74 8.20 -1.15 -12.74
C GLU A 74 7.59 -1.43 -11.35
N ARG A 75 8.19 -0.88 -10.29
CA ARG A 75 7.72 -1.05 -8.91
C ARG A 75 6.63 -0.05 -8.50
N LEU A 76 6.30 0.92 -9.34
CA LEU A 76 5.19 1.85 -9.14
C LEU A 76 4.06 1.53 -10.11
N ILE A 77 2.98 0.96 -9.59
CA ILE A 77 1.83 0.54 -10.40
C ILE A 77 0.67 1.48 -10.11
N ILE A 78 -0.02 1.92 -11.16
CA ILE A 78 -1.20 2.79 -11.07
C ILE A 78 -2.45 1.95 -11.31
N ALA A 79 -3.33 1.86 -10.30
CA ALA A 79 -4.59 1.17 -10.40
C ALA A 79 -5.53 1.89 -11.38
N PRO A 80 -6.13 1.18 -12.36
CA PRO A 80 -7.12 1.78 -13.25
C PRO A 80 -8.40 2.14 -12.49
N ARG A 81 -9.23 3.01 -13.09
CA ARG A 81 -10.60 3.21 -12.61
C ARG A 81 -11.44 1.97 -12.97
N VAL A 82 -12.15 1.44 -11.99
CA VAL A 82 -12.93 0.21 -12.09
C VAL A 82 -14.31 0.38 -11.44
N SER A 83 -15.18 -0.60 -11.55
CA SER A 83 -16.46 -0.59 -10.82
C SER A 83 -16.24 -0.63 -9.31
N VAL A 84 -17.25 -0.28 -8.52
CA VAL A 84 -17.17 -0.31 -7.04
C VAL A 84 -16.89 -1.73 -6.54
N GLU A 85 -17.50 -2.73 -7.17
CA GLU A 85 -17.32 -4.15 -6.84
C GLU A 85 -15.88 -4.59 -7.08
N GLN A 86 -15.31 -4.20 -8.23
CA GLN A 86 -13.91 -4.48 -8.55
C GLN A 86 -12.97 -3.73 -7.61
N TYR A 87 -13.25 -2.47 -7.30
CA TYR A 87 -12.47 -1.67 -6.36
C TYR A 87 -12.40 -2.34 -4.98
N LEU A 88 -13.52 -2.85 -4.46
CA LEU A 88 -13.54 -3.56 -3.18
C LEU A 88 -12.82 -4.91 -3.26
N ALA A 89 -12.94 -5.62 -4.39
CA ALA A 89 -12.22 -6.88 -4.62
C ALA A 89 -10.70 -6.72 -4.68
N GLN A 90 -10.19 -5.57 -5.17
CA GLN A 90 -8.74 -5.30 -5.27
C GLN A 90 -8.01 -5.42 -3.94
N TYR A 91 -8.66 -5.11 -2.82
CA TYR A 91 -8.06 -5.24 -1.48
C TYR A 91 -7.65 -6.67 -1.14
N GLN A 92 -8.22 -7.70 -1.80
CA GLN A 92 -7.79 -9.09 -1.64
C GLN A 92 -6.39 -9.36 -2.23
N LEU A 93 -5.93 -8.50 -3.13
CA LEU A 93 -4.62 -8.58 -3.77
C LEU A 93 -3.52 -7.82 -3.01
N VAL A 94 -3.91 -7.01 -2.02
CA VAL A 94 -3.03 -6.15 -1.22
C VAL A 94 -2.48 -6.95 -0.04
N ASP A 95 -1.16 -6.91 0.14
CA ASP A 95 -0.50 -7.55 1.28
C ASP A 95 -0.43 -6.60 2.49
N LEU A 96 -0.19 -5.30 2.25
CA LEU A 96 -0.24 -4.25 3.29
C LEU A 96 -0.75 -2.92 2.72
N PHE A 97 -1.71 -2.30 3.41
CA PHE A 97 -2.19 -0.96 3.06
C PHE A 97 -1.38 0.10 3.84
N LEU A 98 -0.85 1.09 3.12
CA LEU A 98 -0.02 2.16 3.67
C LEU A 98 -0.85 3.44 3.86
N ASP A 99 -1.35 3.63 5.08
CA ASP A 99 -2.25 4.75 5.39
C ASP A 99 -1.53 6.12 5.47
N VAL A 100 -2.30 7.18 5.23
CA VAL A 100 -1.87 8.59 5.23
C VAL A 100 -2.30 9.27 6.55
N PHE A 101 -1.32 9.65 7.36
CA PHE A 101 -1.48 10.02 8.80
C PHE A 101 -2.42 11.21 9.10
N HIS A 102 -2.59 12.16 8.18
CA HIS A 102 -3.16 13.47 8.53
C HIS A 102 -4.67 13.63 8.32
N ILE A 103 -5.34 12.68 7.67
CA ILE A 103 -6.77 12.85 7.33
C ILE A 103 -7.51 11.54 7.63
N PRO A 104 -8.53 11.52 8.51
CA PRO A 104 -9.28 10.31 8.79
C PRO A 104 -9.84 9.71 7.49
N VAL A 105 -9.51 8.44 7.26
CA VAL A 105 -10.01 7.66 6.13
C VAL A 105 -11.26 6.92 6.60
N ALA A 106 -12.38 7.11 5.90
CA ALA A 106 -13.55 6.25 6.07
C ALA A 106 -13.23 4.90 5.41
N LEU A 107 -12.90 3.91 6.24
CA LEU A 107 -12.61 2.55 5.77
C LEU A 107 -13.92 1.75 5.62
N PRO A 108 -14.05 0.91 4.58
CA PRO A 108 -15.09 -0.10 4.55
C PRO A 108 -14.91 -1.10 5.70
N PRO A 109 -15.99 -1.72 6.22
CA PRO A 109 -15.89 -2.67 7.32
C PRO A 109 -14.95 -3.85 6.98
N ALA A 110 -14.08 -4.23 7.92
CA ALA A 110 -13.08 -5.30 7.76
C ALA A 110 -13.67 -6.66 7.29
N THR A 111 -14.97 -6.86 7.49
CA THR A 111 -15.74 -8.03 7.04
C THR A 111 -15.87 -8.18 5.52
N HIS A 112 -15.47 -7.19 4.72
CA HIS A 112 -15.56 -7.23 3.26
C HIS A 112 -14.32 -7.82 2.58
N TYR A 113 -13.22 -7.99 3.30
CA TYR A 113 -11.94 -8.40 2.75
C TYR A 113 -11.64 -9.84 3.15
N GLY A 114 -11.84 -10.79 2.24
CA GLY A 114 -11.60 -12.23 2.46
C GLY A 114 -10.15 -12.63 2.82
N ARG A 115 -9.25 -11.65 3.00
CA ARG A 115 -7.93 -11.72 3.63
C ARG A 115 -7.80 -10.55 4.58
N ALA A 116 -7.19 -10.76 5.75
CA ALA A 116 -6.91 -9.70 6.71
C ALA A 116 -5.94 -8.68 6.09
N VAL A 117 -6.47 -7.60 5.51
CA VAL A 117 -5.68 -6.43 5.13
C VAL A 117 -5.09 -5.88 6.43
N ARG A 118 -3.77 -6.00 6.59
CA ARG A 118 -3.10 -5.41 7.73
C ARG A 118 -2.92 -3.93 7.45
N TYR A 119 -3.40 -3.11 8.38
CA TYR A 119 -3.23 -1.67 8.34
C TYR A 119 -2.04 -1.30 9.20
N CYS A 120 -1.13 -0.50 8.65
CA CYS A 120 -0.04 0.08 9.42
C CYS A 120 -0.33 1.55 9.69
N HIS A 121 -0.86 1.87 10.88
CA HIS A 121 -0.84 3.25 11.37
C HIS A 121 0.60 3.56 11.81
N LEU A 122 1.33 4.28 10.97
CA LEU A 122 2.74 4.63 11.19
C LEU A 122 2.88 5.62 12.36
N TRP A 123 3.15 5.12 13.57
CA TRP A 123 3.62 5.92 14.71
C TRP A 123 5.09 6.32 14.52
N VAL A 124 5.40 7.33 13.70
CA VAL A 124 6.79 7.70 13.31
C VAL A 124 7.74 8.07 14.48
N LYS A 125 7.36 7.97 15.76
CA LYS A 125 8.25 8.16 16.92
C LYS A 125 8.67 6.89 17.68
N GLN A 126 8.21 5.68 17.34
CA GLN A 126 8.50 4.46 18.13
C GLN A 126 8.90 3.20 17.32
N TRP A 127 9.35 3.37 16.08
CA TRP A 127 9.58 2.27 15.13
C TRP A 127 11.01 1.72 15.06
N PHE A 128 11.74 1.66 16.19
CA PHE A 128 12.94 0.82 16.26
C PHE A 128 12.65 -0.63 16.65
N HIS A 129 11.50 -0.94 17.27
CA HIS A 129 11.28 -2.26 17.89
C HIS A 129 10.19 -3.14 17.23
N VAL A 130 9.18 -2.57 16.57
CA VAL A 130 8.01 -3.35 16.12
C VAL A 130 8.24 -4.09 14.78
N CYS A 131 9.04 -3.52 13.86
CA CYS A 131 9.38 -4.20 12.60
C CYS A 131 10.20 -5.49 12.80
N LEU A 132 11.02 -5.56 13.85
CA LEU A 132 11.82 -6.75 14.15
C LEU A 132 10.96 -7.93 14.62
N ALA A 133 9.88 -7.67 15.37
CA ALA A 133 9.06 -8.73 15.96
C ALA A 133 8.25 -9.54 14.93
N VAL A 134 7.76 -8.89 13.87
CA VAL A 134 7.04 -9.57 12.78
C VAL A 134 7.99 -10.35 11.86
N TRP A 135 9.28 -9.98 11.81
CA TRP A 135 10.24 -10.57 10.86
C TRP A 135 11.20 -11.60 11.48
N TYR A 136 11.46 -11.58 12.80
CA TYR A 136 12.37 -12.52 13.48
C TYR A 136 11.69 -13.61 14.32
N GLY A 137 10.36 -13.73 14.30
CA GLY A 137 9.65 -14.88 14.88
C GLY A 137 10.00 -15.19 16.34
N ARG A 138 9.90 -14.22 17.25
CA ARG A 138 9.94 -14.53 18.70
C ARG A 138 8.53 -14.81 19.23
N PRO A 139 8.28 -15.97 19.86
CA PRO A 139 7.05 -16.20 20.58
C PRO A 139 7.11 -15.50 21.94
N GLY A 140 6.08 -14.71 22.24
CA GLY A 140 5.81 -14.20 23.58
C GLY A 140 6.24 -12.76 23.82
N CYS A 141 5.29 -11.83 23.73
CA CYS A 141 5.24 -10.69 24.64
C CYS A 141 3.76 -10.39 24.90
N GLN A 142 3.31 -10.77 26.09
CA GLN A 142 2.01 -10.39 26.65
C GLN A 142 2.10 -8.98 27.22
N SER A 143 0.94 -8.32 27.28
CA SER A 143 0.56 -7.19 28.13
C SER A 143 0.97 -5.76 27.75
N CYS A 144 -0.09 -4.93 27.78
CA CYS A 144 -0.20 -3.47 27.88
C CYS A 144 -0.22 -2.67 26.56
#